data_AF-A0A165ZUZ3-F1
#
_entry.id   AF-A0A165ZUZ3-F1
#
_cell.length_a   1.000
_cell.length_b   1.000
_cell.length_c   1.000
_cell.angle_alpha   90.00
_cell.angle_beta   90.00
_cell.angle_gamma   90.00
#
_symmetry.space_group_name_H-M   'P 1'
#
loop_
_entity.id
_entity.type
_entity.pdbx_description
1 polymer ?
#
loop_
_entity_poly.entity_id
_entity_poly.type
_entity_poly.pdbx_seq_one_letter_code
_entity_poly.pdbx_strand_id
1 'polypeptide(L)'
;AGASKKALAACALCLGRFAHRVNECQAQVLWDSRTPTVTHRVGRALEMRDGRQICMDYQLRAGCTRNDHDTRHFCTGCGRPSHGSQDCPLAEK
;
A
#
# COMPACT_ATOMS: atom_id res chain seq x y z
N ALA A 1 -19.90 -15.30 22.04
CA ALA A 1 -19.20 -14.04 21.69
C ALA A 1 -18.74 -14.14 20.24
N GLY A 2 -19.36 -13.40 19.33
CA GLY A 2 -18.96 -13.39 17.92
C GLY A 2 -17.64 -12.64 17.80
N ALA A 3 -16.55 -13.35 17.49
CA ALA A 3 -15.29 -12.72 17.15
C ALA A 3 -15.51 -11.92 15.87
N SER A 4 -15.69 -10.60 16.00
CA SER A 4 -15.62 -9.69 14.85
C SER A 4 -14.27 -9.94 14.19
N LYS A 5 -14.26 -10.61 13.03
CA LYS A 5 -13.05 -10.77 12.22
C LYS A 5 -12.58 -9.36 11.90
N LYS A 6 -11.60 -8.83 12.66
CA LYS A 6 -11.01 -7.53 12.37
C LYS A 6 -10.46 -7.62 10.96
N ALA A 7 -11.01 -6.84 10.04
CA ALA A 7 -10.49 -6.77 8.69
C ALA A 7 -8.99 -6.47 8.76
N LEU A 8 -8.18 -7.29 8.10
CA LEU A 8 -6.74 -7.10 8.05
C LEU A 8 -6.43 -5.77 7.34
N ALA A 9 -5.34 -5.13 7.73
CA ALA A 9 -4.85 -3.95 7.02
C ALA A 9 -4.47 -4.35 5.60
N ALA A 10 -4.73 -3.46 4.63
CA ALA A 10 -4.27 -3.67 3.27
C ALA A 10 -2.73 -3.63 3.25
N CYS A 11 -2.11 -4.52 2.50
CA CYS A 11 -0.68 -4.47 2.24
C CYS A 11 -0.33 -3.20 1.45
N ALA A 12 0.79 -2.56 1.82
CA ALA A 12 1.30 -1.38 1.14
C ALA A 12 1.71 -1.61 -0.32
N LEU A 13 1.81 -2.85 -0.81
CA LEU A 13 2.18 -3.17 -2.19
C LEU A 13 1.03 -3.83 -2.96
N CYS A 14 0.63 -5.05 -2.55
CA CYS A 14 -0.40 -5.79 -3.27
C CYS A 14 -1.84 -5.38 -2.91
N LEU A 15 -2.04 -4.50 -1.93
CA LEU A 15 -3.34 -4.13 -1.35
C LEU A 15 -4.20 -5.30 -0.84
N GLY A 16 -3.61 -6.48 -0.67
CA GLY A 16 -4.26 -7.63 -0.06
C GLY A 16 -4.49 -7.43 1.42
N ARG A 17 -5.63 -7.89 1.92
CA ARG A 17 -6.02 -7.98 3.33
C ARG A 17 -5.92 -9.43 3.80
N PHE A 18 -4.75 -10.03 3.60
CA PHE A 18 -4.42 -11.37 4.06
C PHE A 18 -3.08 -11.38 4.81
N ALA A 19 -2.86 -12.41 5.63
CA ALA A 19 -1.66 -12.51 6.45
C ALA A 19 -0.42 -12.79 5.58
N HIS A 20 0.49 -11.82 5.53
CA HIS A 20 1.84 -11.99 4.99
C HIS A 20 2.80 -10.93 5.55
N ARG A 21 4.11 -11.07 5.28
CA ARG A 21 5.14 -10.11 5.69
C ARG A 21 5.15 -8.87 4.78
N VAL A 22 4.39 -7.84 5.14
CA VAL A 22 4.23 -6.60 4.33
C VAL A 22 5.57 -5.90 4.07
N ASN A 23 6.48 -5.93 5.05
CA ASN A 23 7.84 -5.40 4.95
C ASN A 23 8.71 -6.13 3.93
N GLU A 24 8.42 -7.40 3.64
CA GLU A 24 9.12 -8.24 2.67
C GLU A 24 8.31 -8.45 1.38
N CYS A 25 7.13 -7.84 1.27
CA CYS A 25 6.29 -7.96 0.08
C CYS A 25 7.05 -7.40 -1.13
N GLN A 26 7.09 -8.18 -2.20
CA GLN A 26 7.69 -7.85 -3.51
C GLN A 26 6.69 -8.08 -4.66
N ALA A 27 5.40 -8.03 -4.35
CA ALA A 27 4.36 -8.26 -5.34
C ALA A 27 4.45 -7.20 -6.46
N GLN A 28 4.39 -7.69 -7.70
CA GLN A 28 4.34 -6.85 -8.90
C GLN A 28 2.91 -6.67 -9.43
N VAL A 29 1.97 -7.38 -8.81
CA VAL A 29 0.53 -7.35 -9.07
C VAL A 29 -0.22 -7.20 -7.76
N LEU A 30 -1.46 -6.72 -7.83
CA LEU A 30 -2.36 -6.63 -6.69
C LEU A 30 -2.80 -8.02 -6.23
N TRP A 31 -3.57 -8.07 -5.14
CA TRP A 31 -4.14 -9.29 -4.56
C TRP A 31 -4.97 -10.11 -5.56
N ASP A 32 -5.52 -9.48 -6.59
CA ASP A 32 -6.29 -10.12 -7.66
C ASP A 32 -5.44 -10.91 -8.66
N SER A 33 -4.11 -10.84 -8.53
CA SER A 33 -3.13 -11.47 -9.45
C SER A 33 -3.28 -11.05 -10.92
N ARG A 34 -3.95 -9.92 -11.19
CA ARG A 34 -4.25 -9.43 -12.55
C ARG A 34 -3.81 -7.98 -12.74
N THR A 35 -4.09 -7.14 -11.75
CA THR A 35 -3.81 -5.71 -11.85
C THR A 35 -2.34 -5.46 -11.48
N PRO A 36 -1.52 -4.84 -12.33
CA PRO A 36 -0.14 -4.50 -11.98
C PRO A 36 -0.08 -3.47 -10.85
N THR A 37 0.92 -3.59 -9.98
CA THR A 37 1.21 -2.52 -9.02
C THR A 37 1.79 -1.30 -9.76
N VAL A 38 1.35 -0.09 -9.38
CA VAL A 38 1.96 1.16 -9.90
C VAL A 38 3.30 1.47 -9.24
N THR A 39 3.61 0.78 -8.15
CA THR A 39 4.84 0.91 -7.37
C THR A 39 5.53 -0.44 -7.22
N HIS A 40 6.81 -0.41 -6.89
CA HIS A 40 7.62 -1.59 -6.60
C HIS A 40 8.53 -1.31 -5.41
N ARG A 41 9.03 -2.37 -4.78
CA ARG A 41 9.96 -2.27 -3.66
C ARG A 41 11.39 -2.19 -4.18
N VAL A 42 12.14 -1.21 -3.69
CA VAL A 42 13.59 -1.07 -3.92
C VAL A 42 14.28 -1.06 -2.57
N GLY A 43 14.82 -2.22 -2.17
CA GLY A 43 15.35 -2.43 -0.82
C GLY A 43 14.27 -2.23 0.24
N ARG A 44 14.44 -1.19 1.08
CA ARG A 44 13.47 -0.84 2.14
C ARG A 44 12.42 0.19 1.69
N ALA A 45 12.62 0.85 0.55
CA ALA A 45 11.74 1.90 0.05
C ALA A 45 10.70 1.35 -0.95
N LEU A 46 9.64 2.13 -1.17
CA LEU A 46 8.68 1.93 -2.24
C LEU A 46 8.89 3.02 -3.28
N GLU A 47 8.93 2.64 -4.55
CA GLU A 47 9.18 3.55 -5.67
C GLU A 47 8.13 3.34 -6.77
N MET A 48 7.69 4.45 -7.36
CA MET A 48 6.89 4.43 -8.57
C MET A 48 7.74 4.01 -9.77
N ARG A 49 7.10 3.64 -10.87
CA ARG A 49 7.78 3.29 -12.13
C ARG A 49 8.62 4.44 -12.71
N ASP A 50 8.31 5.68 -12.36
CA ASP A 50 9.05 6.89 -12.77
C ASP A 50 10.21 7.25 -11.82
N GLY A 51 10.49 6.42 -10.80
CA GLY A 51 11.57 6.63 -9.83
C GLY A 51 11.20 7.49 -8.62
N ARG A 52 9.95 7.97 -8.52
CA ARG A 52 9.52 8.72 -7.33
C ARG A 52 9.37 7.80 -6.11
N GLN A 53 9.97 8.18 -5.00
CA GLN A 53 9.82 7.48 -3.73
C GLN A 53 8.45 7.75 -3.09
N ILE A 54 7.90 6.71 -2.49
CA ILE A 54 6.58 6.70 -1.84
C ILE A 54 6.78 6.55 -0.33
N CYS A 55 6.00 7.32 0.43
CA CYS A 55 5.95 7.15 1.88
C CYS A 55 5.28 5.83 2.26
N MET A 56 6.01 4.96 2.95
CA MET A 56 5.48 3.69 3.43
C MET A 56 4.45 3.89 4.53
N ASP A 57 4.70 4.81 5.46
CA ASP A 57 3.79 5.11 6.58
C ASP A 57 2.43 5.57 6.08
N TYR A 58 2.40 6.33 4.98
CA TYR A 58 1.16 6.77 4.33
C TYR A 58 0.30 5.59 3.82
N GLN A 59 0.91 4.44 3.51
CA GLN A 59 0.18 3.24 3.10
C GLN A 59 -0.33 2.41 4.29
N LEU A 60 0.25 2.59 5.47
CA LEU A 60 -0.12 1.85 6.67
C LEU A 60 -1.41 2.40 7.27
N ARG A 61 -2.05 1.60 8.12
CA ARG A 61 -3.26 2.02 8.86
C ARG A 61 -3.03 3.22 9.77
N ALA A 62 -1.83 3.38 10.30
CA ALA A 62 -1.48 4.56 11.07
C ALA A 62 -1.48 5.85 10.23
N GLY A 63 -1.30 5.72 8.91
CA GLY A 63 -1.02 6.85 8.03
C GLY A 63 0.33 7.48 8.32
N CYS A 64 0.64 8.55 7.57
CA CYS A 64 1.77 9.42 7.85
C CYS A 64 1.26 10.71 8.46
N THR A 65 1.87 11.15 9.57
CA THR A 65 1.56 12.43 10.24
C THR A 65 2.52 13.54 9.87
N ARG A 66 3.58 13.22 9.11
CA ARG A 66 4.60 14.17 8.70
C ARG A 66 4.16 14.86 7.41
N ASN A 67 4.36 16.17 7.36
CA ASN A 67 4.03 17.02 6.21
C ASN A 67 5.28 17.48 5.43
N ASP A 68 6.48 17.08 5.87
CA ASP A 68 7.74 17.46 5.22
C ASP A 68 7.97 16.74 3.88
N HIS A 69 7.13 15.75 3.54
CA HIS A 69 7.24 14.97 2.31
C HIS A 69 5.88 14.57 1.72
N ASP A 70 4.90 15.47 1.78
CA ASP A 70 3.57 15.25 1.19
C ASP A 70 3.61 14.91 -0.30
N THR A 71 4.66 15.35 -1.01
CA THR A 71 4.91 14.97 -2.41
C THR A 71 5.21 13.48 -2.62
N ARG A 72 5.32 12.68 -1.54
CA ARG A 72 5.50 11.22 -1.58
C ARG A 72 4.25 10.45 -1.14
N HIS A 73 3.19 11.16 -0.77
CA HIS A 73 1.91 10.58 -0.37
C HIS A 73 1.11 10.19 -1.62
N PHE A 74 1.49 9.09 -2.27
CA PHE A 74 0.69 8.49 -3.34
C PHE A 74 0.29 7.06 -2.99
N CYS A 75 -0.94 6.69 -3.32
CA CYS A 75 -1.43 5.32 -3.20
C CYS A 75 -0.62 4.37 -4.10
N THR A 76 -0.15 3.27 -3.53
CA THR A 76 0.63 2.25 -4.26
C THR A 76 -0.17 1.38 -5.22
N GLY A 77 -1.50 1.41 -5.10
CA GLY A 77 -2.41 0.68 -5.99
C GLY A 77 -2.84 1.47 -7.21
N CYS A 78 -3.29 2.71 -7.01
CA CYS A 78 -3.87 3.53 -8.08
C CYS A 78 -3.05 4.79 -8.42
N GLY A 79 -1.97 5.08 -7.68
CA GLY A 79 -1.08 6.21 -7.93
C GLY A 79 -1.65 7.58 -7.54
N ARG A 80 -2.83 7.64 -6.92
CA ARG A 80 -3.48 8.91 -6.54
C ARG A 80 -2.98 9.41 -5.17
N PRO A 81 -2.83 10.73 -4.98
CA PRO A 81 -2.36 11.29 -3.71
C PRO A 81 -3.44 11.50 -2.65
N SER A 82 -4.71 11.20 -2.96
CA SER A 82 -5.83 11.49 -2.06
C SER A 82 -6.02 10.50 -0.92
N HIS A 83 -5.39 9.32 -1.00
CA HIS A 83 -5.52 8.24 -0.03
C HIS A 83 -4.31 7.31 -0.09
N GLY A 84 -4.08 6.54 0.99
CA GLY A 84 -3.11 5.44 1.02
C GLY A 84 -3.74 4.08 0.68
N SER A 85 -2.97 3.00 0.77
CA SER A 85 -3.43 1.63 0.48
C SER A 85 -4.67 1.18 1.26
N GLN A 86 -4.91 1.71 2.47
CA GLN A 86 -6.02 1.25 3.33
C GLN A 86 -7.40 1.60 2.79
N ASP A 87 -7.51 2.75 2.12
CA ASP A 87 -8.77 3.29 1.60
C ASP A 87 -8.83 3.20 0.07
N CYS A 88 -7.90 2.46 -0.54
CA CYS A 88 -7.86 2.30 -1.97
C CYS A 88 -9.05 1.46 -2.46
N PRO A 89 -9.80 1.92 -3.48
CA PRO A 89 -10.89 1.13 -4.07
C PRO A 89 -10.43 -0.20 -4.69
N LEU A 90 -9.14 -0.32 -5.01
CA LEU A 90 -8.53 -1.53 -5.56
C LEU A 90 -8.06 -2.51 -4.47
N ALA A 91 -8.15 -2.14 -3.19
CA ALA A 91 -7.79 -3.03 -2.10
C ALA A 91 -8.79 -4.18 -1.95
N GLU A 92 -8.30 -5.30 -1.42
CA GLU A 92 -9.15 -6.44 -1.08
C GLU A 92 -10.22 -6.01 -0.08
N LYS A 93 -11.42 -6.59 -0.17
CA LYS A 93 -12.57 -6.26 0.69
C LYS A 93 -12.71 -7.25 1.84
#